data_AF-A0A1G9VJE2-F1
#
_entry.id   AF-A0A1G9VJE2-F1
#
_cell.length_a   1.000
_cell.length_b   1.000
_cell.length_c   1.000
_cell.angle_alpha   90.00
_cell.angle_beta   90.00
_cell.angle_gamma   90.00
#
_symmetry.space_group_name_H-M   'P 1'
#
loop_
_entity.id
_entity.type
_entity.pdbx_description
1 polymer ?
#
loop_
_entity_poly.entity_id
_entity_poly.type
_entity_poly.pdbx_seq_one_letter_code
_entity_poly.pdbx_strand_id
1 'polypeptide(L)'
;MKKNLFNIPSLIVCLLTVSVLSSCEKDGNPNNLPEVSTAQYEGKIDGYSSTDDVYPKNLVAYWSFEDSKNETISKTAPTSSLNDSYITGGVKGKALKLTAGFVYYATQMDAFKSEALKSFTISQWIQITNNGSKKTMTFQIARPGLFNGSFDLRLNTQSYPSTTTDILKVNPRFTTIGGGSQDNLNATLSPKIGAAVWTHLVLTYDGTTGVFKMWADGVNIGSYNNRGTGNNLFKSYEPGEIIIGGCYNTIPGKTVSTDVSFANMTGSIDEIRVYNTVLPDAHIKALNNLGKAGK
;
A
#
# COMPACT_ATOMS: atom_id res chain seq x y z
N MET A 1 14.16 -51.14 93.91
CA MET A 1 15.34 -50.33 93.53
C MET A 1 15.01 -49.60 92.23
N LYS A 2 14.87 -48.26 92.30
CA LYS A 2 15.68 -47.25 91.56
C LYS A 2 15.60 -47.42 90.03
N LYS A 3 14.86 -46.60 89.28
CA LYS A 3 14.88 -45.14 89.01
C LYS A 3 15.45 -44.90 87.60
N ASN A 4 14.90 -43.87 86.93
CA ASN A 4 15.37 -43.11 85.76
C ASN A 4 14.61 -43.40 84.45
N LEU A 5 14.20 -42.43 83.62
CA LEU A 5 14.39 -40.96 83.62
C LEU A 5 13.35 -40.33 82.62
N PHE A 6 12.76 -39.19 83.00
CA PHE A 6 12.38 -37.99 82.21
C PHE A 6 11.84 -38.07 80.75
N ASN A 7 10.67 -37.43 80.51
CA ASN A 7 10.58 -36.13 79.78
C ASN A 7 9.14 -35.57 79.68
N ILE A 8 9.00 -34.25 79.90
CA ILE A 8 7.81 -33.38 79.78
C ILE A 8 7.90 -32.62 78.43
N PRO A 9 6.82 -32.39 77.66
CA PRO A 9 6.14 -31.06 77.57
C PRO A 9 4.62 -31.13 77.25
N SER A 10 3.76 -30.33 77.89
CA SER A 10 3.30 -28.95 77.60
C SER A 10 1.98 -28.82 76.82
N LEU A 11 1.08 -28.08 77.47
CA LEU A 11 -0.15 -27.40 77.06
C LEU A 11 -0.22 -26.87 75.61
N ILE A 12 -1.39 -26.99 74.98
CA ILE A 12 -1.82 -26.19 73.82
C ILE A 12 -3.13 -25.47 74.20
N VAL A 13 -3.13 -24.14 74.06
CA VAL A 13 -4.30 -23.25 74.13
C VAL A 13 -4.54 -22.71 72.71
N CYS A 14 -5.74 -22.90 72.16
CA CYS A 14 -6.15 -22.34 70.87
C CYS A 14 -6.69 -20.91 71.04
N LEU A 15 -6.17 -19.97 70.24
CA LEU A 15 -6.83 -18.68 69.96
C LEU A 15 -7.15 -18.61 68.46
N LEU A 16 -8.42 -18.36 68.14
CA LEU A 16 -8.95 -18.10 66.80
C LEU A 16 -8.86 -16.61 66.49
N THR A 17 -8.15 -16.24 65.42
CA THR A 17 -8.18 -14.90 64.81
C THR A 17 -8.93 -14.97 63.49
N VAL A 18 -9.99 -14.16 63.35
CA VAL A 18 -10.74 -13.98 62.10
C VAL A 18 -10.16 -12.79 61.35
N SER A 19 -9.57 -13.03 60.18
CA SER A 19 -9.09 -12.01 59.25
C SER A 19 -10.18 -11.67 58.22
N VAL A 20 -10.58 -10.40 58.17
CA VAL A 20 -11.50 -9.86 57.15
C VAL A 20 -10.66 -9.48 55.92
N LEU A 21 -10.81 -10.23 54.83
CA LEU A 21 -10.21 -9.90 53.53
C LEU A 21 -11.19 -9.02 52.73
N SER A 22 -10.83 -7.76 52.54
CA SER A 22 -11.47 -6.87 51.56
C SER A 22 -10.99 -7.25 50.15
N SER A 23 -11.86 -7.90 49.36
CA SER A 23 -11.60 -8.14 47.94
C SER A 23 -11.80 -6.84 47.16
N CYS A 24 -10.71 -6.20 46.74
CA CYS A 24 -10.78 -5.28 45.61
C CYS A 24 -11.07 -6.10 44.35
N GLU A 25 -12.31 -6.11 43.87
CA GLU A 25 -12.59 -6.56 42.52
C GLU A 25 -11.92 -5.59 41.55
N LYS A 26 -10.98 -6.12 40.77
CA LYS A 26 -10.37 -5.40 39.66
C LYS A 26 -11.44 -5.37 38.56
N ASP A 27 -12.10 -4.24 38.38
CA ASP A 27 -12.99 -4.09 37.23
C ASP A 27 -12.13 -4.25 35.97
N GLY A 28 -12.36 -5.33 35.22
CA GLY A 28 -11.56 -5.64 34.01
C GLY A 28 -11.74 -4.60 32.89
N ASN A 29 -12.56 -3.57 33.12
CA ASN A 29 -12.97 -2.55 32.17
C ASN A 29 -13.06 -1.17 32.86
N PRO A 30 -11.92 -0.59 33.28
CA PRO A 30 -11.89 0.71 33.99
C PRO A 30 -12.39 1.89 33.15
N ASN A 31 -12.66 1.67 31.86
CA ASN A 31 -13.11 2.68 30.90
C ASN A 31 -14.58 2.49 30.49
N ASN A 32 -15.30 1.54 31.09
CA ASN A 32 -16.70 1.22 30.78
C ASN A 32 -16.95 1.09 29.25
N LEU A 33 -16.01 0.47 28.55
CA LEU A 33 -16.12 0.24 27.12
C LEU A 33 -17.25 -0.75 26.84
N PRO A 34 -18.00 -0.62 25.74
CA PRO A 34 -18.97 -1.61 25.33
C PRO A 34 -18.33 -3.00 25.24
N GLU A 35 -19.06 -4.04 25.65
CA GLU A 35 -18.62 -5.41 25.43
C GLU A 35 -18.45 -5.67 23.93
N VAL A 36 -17.27 -6.16 23.55
CA VAL A 36 -16.98 -6.60 22.18
C VAL A 36 -17.09 -8.11 22.11
N SER A 37 -17.91 -8.60 21.18
CA SER A 37 -18.03 -10.05 20.96
C SER A 37 -16.99 -10.51 19.95
N THR A 38 -16.25 -11.57 20.29
CA THR A 38 -15.30 -12.20 19.37
C THR A 38 -15.97 -12.72 18.09
N ALA A 39 -17.26 -13.05 18.16
CA ALA A 39 -18.06 -13.46 16.99
C ALA A 39 -18.12 -12.37 15.90
N GLN A 40 -17.97 -11.09 16.26
CA GLN A 40 -17.97 -9.98 15.27
C GLN A 40 -16.71 -9.94 14.40
N TYR A 41 -15.68 -10.72 14.76
CA TYR A 41 -14.39 -10.80 14.06
C TYR A 41 -14.15 -12.16 13.41
N GLU A 42 -15.06 -13.12 13.57
CA GLU A 42 -14.94 -14.44 12.97
C GLU A 42 -14.91 -14.34 11.43
N GLY A 43 -13.93 -15.00 10.81
CA GLY A 43 -13.74 -15.00 9.36
C GLY A 43 -13.16 -13.71 8.74
N LYS A 44 -12.95 -12.66 9.55
CA LYS A 44 -12.34 -11.40 9.12
C LYS A 44 -10.82 -11.45 9.17
N ILE A 45 -10.18 -10.71 8.27
CA ILE A 45 -8.73 -10.50 8.24
C ILE A 45 -8.47 -9.07 8.70
N ASP A 46 -7.72 -8.91 9.79
CA ASP A 46 -7.40 -7.61 10.38
C ASP A 46 -8.63 -6.71 10.63
N GLY A 47 -9.78 -7.33 10.93
CA GLY A 47 -11.04 -6.63 11.19
C GLY A 47 -11.92 -6.37 9.96
N TYR A 48 -11.53 -6.83 8.78
CA TYR A 48 -12.23 -6.60 7.50
C TYR A 48 -12.70 -7.91 6.84
N SER A 49 -13.81 -7.84 6.09
CA SER A 49 -14.31 -9.00 5.33
C SER A 49 -13.71 -9.04 3.92
N SER A 50 -13.42 -7.88 3.34
CA SER A 50 -12.80 -7.70 2.02
C SER A 50 -11.99 -6.42 1.95
N THR A 51 -11.12 -6.27 0.94
CA THR A 51 -10.46 -4.99 0.64
C THR A 51 -11.43 -3.83 0.42
N ASP A 52 -12.67 -4.12 0.04
CA ASP A 52 -13.69 -3.11 -0.27
C ASP A 52 -14.23 -2.44 1.01
N ASP A 53 -14.03 -3.07 2.17
CA ASP A 53 -14.38 -2.51 3.48
C ASP A 53 -13.31 -1.53 4.02
N VAL A 54 -12.13 -1.46 3.40
CA VAL A 54 -11.01 -0.64 3.87
C VAL A 54 -11.15 0.79 3.35
N TYR A 55 -11.51 1.72 4.24
CA TYR A 55 -11.64 3.16 3.94
C TYR A 55 -12.53 3.48 2.71
N PRO A 56 -13.73 2.90 2.59
CA PRO A 56 -14.55 2.99 1.36
C PRO A 56 -14.94 4.43 1.00
N LYS A 57 -15.14 5.29 2.00
CA LYS A 57 -15.47 6.72 1.78
C LYS A 57 -14.31 7.53 1.19
N ASN A 58 -13.08 7.02 1.30
CA ASN A 58 -11.89 7.69 0.80
C ASN A 58 -11.34 7.06 -0.47
N LEU A 59 -11.86 5.90 -0.90
CA LEU A 59 -11.52 5.30 -2.19
C LEU A 59 -12.13 6.16 -3.29
N VAL A 60 -11.28 6.80 -4.10
CA VAL A 60 -11.69 7.79 -5.11
C VAL A 60 -11.38 7.38 -6.55
N ALA A 61 -10.49 6.40 -6.74
CA ALA A 61 -10.33 5.70 -8.02
C ALA A 61 -9.97 4.23 -7.80
N TYR A 62 -10.46 3.35 -8.67
CA TYR A 62 -10.24 1.91 -8.58
C TYR A 62 -10.26 1.21 -9.95
N TRP A 63 -9.25 0.40 -10.22
CA TRP A 63 -9.21 -0.52 -11.36
C TRP A 63 -9.05 -1.96 -10.86
N SER A 64 -10.12 -2.75 -11.00
CA SER A 64 -10.13 -4.18 -10.63
C SER A 64 -9.67 -5.11 -11.73
N PHE A 65 -9.71 -4.67 -13.00
CA PHE A 65 -9.36 -5.49 -14.17
C PHE A 65 -10.18 -6.79 -14.33
N GLU A 66 -11.38 -6.83 -13.76
CA GLU A 66 -12.39 -7.87 -14.00
C GLU A 66 -13.06 -7.66 -15.36
N ASP A 67 -12.36 -8.03 -16.44
CA ASP A 67 -12.78 -7.87 -17.85
C ASP A 67 -13.07 -6.43 -18.29
N SER A 68 -12.64 -5.44 -17.50
CA SER A 68 -12.80 -4.02 -17.80
C SER A 68 -11.55 -3.24 -17.48
N LYS A 69 -11.20 -2.29 -18.36
CA LYS A 69 -10.19 -1.27 -18.11
C LYS A 69 -10.83 0.03 -17.62
N ASN A 70 -12.14 0.14 -17.53
CA ASN A 70 -12.74 1.38 -17.06
C ASN A 70 -12.35 1.62 -15.60
N GLU A 71 -12.06 2.87 -15.25
CA GLU A 71 -11.96 3.25 -13.85
C GLU A 71 -13.34 3.09 -13.19
N THR A 72 -13.41 2.38 -12.07
CA THR A 72 -14.66 1.83 -11.52
C THR A 72 -15.55 2.88 -10.89
N ILE A 73 -15.01 3.98 -10.35
CA ILE A 73 -15.78 4.98 -9.60
C ILE A 73 -16.37 6.03 -10.56
N SER A 74 -15.53 6.67 -11.36
CA SER A 74 -15.92 7.67 -12.38
C SER A 74 -16.46 7.05 -13.66
N LYS A 75 -16.29 5.73 -13.86
CA LYS A 75 -16.64 4.99 -15.09
C LYS A 75 -15.84 5.45 -16.32
N THR A 76 -14.74 6.18 -16.13
CA THR A 76 -13.92 6.68 -17.23
C THR A 76 -13.30 5.52 -18.01
N ALA A 77 -13.61 5.43 -19.30
CA ALA A 77 -13.03 4.45 -20.21
C ALA A 77 -11.60 4.86 -20.64
N PRO A 78 -10.71 3.89 -20.94
CA PRO A 78 -9.40 4.21 -21.49
C PRO A 78 -9.55 4.89 -22.86
N THR A 79 -8.72 5.90 -23.11
CA THR A 79 -8.59 6.55 -24.41
C THR A 79 -7.89 5.63 -25.41
N SER A 80 -6.87 4.91 -24.96
CA SER A 80 -6.21 3.88 -25.75
C SER A 80 -5.49 2.87 -24.84
N SER A 81 -5.15 1.72 -25.40
CA SER A 81 -4.29 0.73 -24.76
C SER A 81 -3.47 0.00 -25.82
N LEU A 82 -2.38 -0.64 -25.40
CA LEU A 82 -1.47 -1.38 -26.27
C LEU A 82 -1.03 -2.67 -25.58
N ASN A 83 -1.01 -3.77 -26.34
CA ASN A 83 -0.48 -5.08 -25.92
C ASN A 83 -0.98 -5.55 -24.55
N ASP A 84 -2.27 -5.35 -24.31
CA ASP A 84 -2.94 -5.70 -23.07
C ASP A 84 -3.88 -6.91 -23.25
N SER A 85 -4.06 -7.68 -22.18
CA SER A 85 -4.99 -8.80 -22.11
C SER A 85 -5.38 -9.05 -20.66
N TYR A 86 -6.47 -9.78 -20.41
CA TYR A 86 -6.82 -10.26 -19.07
C TYR A 86 -6.28 -11.66 -18.84
N ILE A 87 -5.74 -11.92 -17.66
CA ILE A 87 -5.33 -13.26 -17.22
C ILE A 87 -6.16 -13.70 -16.02
N THR A 88 -6.47 -14.99 -15.93
CA THR A 88 -7.01 -15.60 -14.72
C THR A 88 -5.90 -15.75 -13.67
N GLY A 89 -6.26 -15.77 -12.39
CA GLY A 89 -5.27 -15.86 -11.31
C GLY A 89 -4.64 -14.52 -10.97
N GLY A 90 -5.44 -13.45 -11.11
CA GLY A 90 -5.17 -12.18 -10.44
C GLY A 90 -5.16 -12.35 -8.92
N VAL A 91 -4.81 -11.29 -8.23
CA VAL A 91 -4.86 -11.26 -6.76
C VAL A 91 -6.30 -11.44 -6.28
N LYS A 92 -7.25 -10.83 -7.00
CA LYS A 92 -8.67 -11.10 -6.90
C LYS A 92 -9.15 -11.36 -8.33
N GLY A 93 -9.71 -12.55 -8.59
CA GLY A 93 -10.23 -12.93 -9.91
C GLY A 93 -9.22 -12.83 -11.07
N LYS A 94 -9.35 -11.79 -11.90
CA LYS A 94 -8.55 -11.54 -13.10
C LYS A 94 -7.64 -10.34 -12.93
N ALA A 95 -6.54 -10.31 -13.68
CA ALA A 95 -5.60 -9.19 -13.70
C ALA A 95 -5.30 -8.70 -15.11
N LEU A 96 -4.82 -7.46 -15.22
CA LEU A 96 -4.31 -6.90 -16.47
C LEU A 96 -2.90 -7.41 -16.73
N LYS A 97 -2.70 -8.10 -17.85
CA LYS A 97 -1.39 -8.47 -18.39
C LYS A 97 -0.97 -7.49 -19.48
N LEU A 98 0.25 -6.98 -19.36
CA LEU A 98 0.90 -6.12 -20.36
C LEU A 98 2.12 -6.83 -20.93
N THR A 99 2.27 -6.80 -22.26
CA THR A 99 3.44 -7.33 -22.99
C THR A 99 4.10 -6.20 -23.76
N ALA A 100 5.00 -5.46 -23.09
CA ALA A 100 5.44 -4.13 -23.53
C ALA A 100 4.24 -3.22 -23.83
N GLY A 101 3.26 -3.20 -22.91
CA GLY A 101 1.96 -2.57 -23.07
C GLY A 101 1.67 -1.44 -22.09
N PHE A 102 0.56 -0.73 -22.33
CA PHE A 102 0.05 0.33 -21.45
C PHE A 102 -1.48 0.45 -21.54
N VAL A 103 -2.06 1.18 -20.58
CA VAL A 103 -3.44 1.71 -20.65
C VAL A 103 -3.39 3.21 -20.37
N TYR A 104 -4.05 4.01 -21.21
CA TYR A 104 -3.98 5.47 -21.18
C TYR A 104 -5.37 6.10 -21.10
N TYR A 105 -5.50 7.12 -20.24
CA TYR A 105 -6.71 7.92 -20.05
C TYR A 105 -6.34 9.40 -20.22
N ALA A 106 -6.82 10.02 -21.30
CA ALA A 106 -6.65 11.45 -21.58
C ALA A 106 -7.55 12.33 -20.71
N THR A 107 -8.63 11.76 -20.17
CA THR A 107 -9.62 12.49 -19.39
C THR A 107 -9.10 12.80 -17.99
N GLN A 108 -9.10 14.07 -17.62
CA GLN A 108 -8.92 14.49 -16.22
C GLN A 108 -10.08 13.92 -15.38
N MET A 109 -9.78 12.97 -14.50
CA MET A 109 -10.75 12.47 -13.53
C MET A 109 -10.76 13.38 -12.29
N ASP A 110 -11.94 13.59 -11.70
CA ASP A 110 -12.11 14.46 -10.53
C ASP A 110 -11.25 14.05 -9.33
N ALA A 111 -11.03 12.73 -9.17
CA ALA A 111 -10.19 12.15 -8.12
C ALA A 111 -8.72 12.65 -8.14
N PHE A 112 -8.23 13.12 -9.28
CA PHE A 112 -6.85 13.58 -9.47
C PHE A 112 -6.71 15.08 -9.64
N LYS A 113 -7.77 15.87 -9.38
CA LYS A 113 -7.68 17.34 -9.38
C LYS A 113 -6.87 17.84 -8.17
N SER A 114 -6.23 19.00 -8.33
CA SER A 114 -5.40 19.68 -7.31
C SER A 114 -6.08 19.76 -5.95
N GLU A 115 -7.38 20.11 -5.94
CA GLU A 115 -8.13 20.27 -4.70
C GLU A 115 -8.60 18.95 -4.08
N ALA A 116 -8.72 17.89 -4.89
CA ALA A 116 -9.21 16.58 -4.47
C ALA A 116 -8.10 15.67 -3.93
N LEU A 117 -6.87 15.81 -4.43
CA LEU A 117 -5.75 14.92 -4.12
C LEU A 117 -4.58 15.68 -3.49
N LYS A 118 -4.67 15.96 -2.18
CA LYS A 118 -3.60 16.65 -1.42
C LYS A 118 -2.80 15.71 -0.53
N SER A 119 -3.49 14.76 0.09
CA SER A 119 -2.94 13.62 0.80
C SER A 119 -3.54 12.36 0.19
N PHE A 120 -2.76 11.30 0.04
CA PHE A 120 -3.24 10.13 -0.68
C PHE A 120 -2.54 8.84 -0.30
N THR A 121 -3.19 7.74 -0.68
CA THR A 121 -2.62 6.39 -0.70
C THR A 121 -2.88 5.78 -2.08
N ILE A 122 -1.83 5.31 -2.76
CA ILE A 122 -1.95 4.55 -4.00
C ILE A 122 -1.47 3.13 -3.73
N SER A 123 -2.35 2.16 -3.92
CA SER A 123 -2.10 0.72 -3.73
C SER A 123 -2.24 0.01 -5.07
N GLN A 124 -1.34 -0.91 -5.38
CA GLN A 124 -1.46 -1.80 -6.54
C GLN A 124 -0.77 -3.12 -6.27
N TRP A 125 -1.26 -4.18 -6.90
CA TRP A 125 -0.54 -5.44 -6.97
C TRP A 125 0.20 -5.54 -8.30
N ILE A 126 1.44 -5.99 -8.25
CA ILE A 126 2.26 -6.18 -9.47
C ILE A 126 2.86 -7.58 -9.49
N GLN A 127 2.95 -8.14 -10.69
CA GLN A 127 3.71 -9.35 -10.99
C GLN A 127 4.67 -9.00 -12.13
N ILE A 128 5.94 -8.82 -11.80
CA ILE A 128 6.96 -8.29 -12.72
C ILE A 128 8.30 -8.96 -12.45
N THR A 129 9.19 -8.93 -13.44
CA THR A 129 10.62 -9.26 -13.26
C THR A 129 11.48 -8.02 -13.50
N ASN A 130 12.70 -8.01 -12.96
CA ASN A 130 13.72 -7.13 -13.51
C ASN A 130 13.95 -7.45 -15.00
N ASN A 131 14.53 -6.52 -15.75
CA ASN A 131 14.73 -6.64 -17.20
C ASN A 131 16.14 -6.24 -17.68
N GLY A 132 16.98 -5.68 -16.80
CA GLY A 132 18.37 -5.35 -17.11
C GLY A 132 18.59 -4.24 -18.15
N SER A 133 17.54 -3.54 -18.58
CA SER A 133 17.62 -2.61 -19.72
C SER A 133 16.89 -1.28 -19.49
N LYS A 134 15.60 -1.30 -19.12
CA LYS A 134 14.74 -0.12 -19.04
C LYS A 134 13.98 -0.05 -17.72
N LYS A 135 13.78 1.16 -17.20
CA LYS A 135 12.88 1.40 -16.06
C LYS A 135 11.44 1.11 -16.48
N THR A 136 10.62 0.74 -15.51
CA THR A 136 9.18 0.53 -15.70
C THR A 136 8.42 1.58 -14.89
N MET A 137 7.47 2.27 -15.50
CA MET A 137 6.55 3.15 -14.79
C MET A 137 5.19 2.47 -14.75
N THR A 138 4.74 2.11 -13.54
CA THR A 138 3.53 1.29 -13.38
C THR A 138 2.27 2.14 -13.30
N PHE A 139 2.41 3.36 -12.77
CA PHE A 139 1.33 4.34 -12.68
C PHE A 139 1.90 5.75 -12.81
N GLN A 140 1.27 6.58 -13.64
CA GLN A 140 1.61 8.00 -13.80
C GLN A 140 0.35 8.85 -13.71
N ILE A 141 0.40 9.90 -12.88
CA ILE A 141 -0.47 11.08 -13.03
C ILE A 141 0.29 12.03 -13.94
N ALA A 142 0.11 11.85 -15.25
CA ALA A 142 0.82 12.55 -16.28
C ALA A 142 0.40 14.01 -16.40
N ARG A 143 1.33 14.83 -16.89
CA ARG A 143 1.10 16.24 -17.21
C ARG A 143 1.27 16.40 -18.72
N PRO A 144 0.24 16.84 -19.46
CA PRO A 144 0.35 17.02 -20.90
C PRO A 144 1.55 17.89 -21.28
N GLY A 145 2.35 17.41 -22.23
CA GLY A 145 3.56 18.11 -22.70
C GLY A 145 4.81 17.92 -21.84
N LEU A 146 4.74 17.13 -20.76
CA LEU A 146 5.86 16.93 -19.84
C LEU A 146 6.14 15.44 -19.59
N PHE A 147 7.41 15.06 -19.69
CA PHE A 147 7.85 13.68 -19.46
C PHE A 147 7.53 13.20 -18.04
N ASN A 148 7.83 14.08 -17.08
CA ASN A 148 7.65 13.88 -15.65
C ASN A 148 6.24 14.37 -15.25
N GLY A 149 5.44 13.47 -14.69
CA GLY A 149 4.08 13.76 -14.26
C GLY A 149 4.02 14.56 -12.97
N SER A 150 2.79 14.78 -12.50
CA SER A 150 2.55 15.14 -11.11
C SER A 150 3.04 14.07 -10.17
N PHE A 151 2.83 12.81 -10.54
CA PHE A 151 3.26 11.64 -9.78
C PHE A 151 3.70 10.54 -10.73
N ASP A 152 4.83 9.91 -10.40
CA ASP A 152 5.44 8.84 -11.17
C ASP A 152 5.79 7.67 -10.23
N LEU A 153 5.08 6.54 -10.32
CA LEU A 153 5.45 5.30 -9.61
C LEU A 153 6.41 4.48 -10.48
N ARG A 154 7.70 4.70 -10.22
CA ARG A 154 8.82 4.22 -11.03
C ARG A 154 9.50 3.03 -10.36
N LEU A 155 9.77 2.01 -11.16
CA LEU A 155 10.51 0.82 -10.79
C LEU A 155 11.82 0.80 -11.58
N ASN A 156 12.93 0.60 -10.86
CA ASN A 156 14.26 0.48 -11.45
C ASN A 156 14.52 -0.96 -11.92
N THR A 157 13.64 -1.48 -12.78
CA THR A 157 13.72 -2.85 -13.34
C THR A 157 14.95 -3.08 -14.20
N GLN A 158 15.60 -2.02 -14.68
CA GLN A 158 16.86 -2.10 -15.42
C GLN A 158 18.07 -2.46 -14.53
N SER A 159 17.97 -2.29 -13.22
CA SER A 159 19.14 -2.40 -12.34
C SER A 159 19.70 -3.82 -12.21
N TYR A 160 18.91 -4.84 -12.56
CA TYR A 160 19.27 -6.25 -12.41
C TYR A 160 18.73 -7.08 -13.59
N PRO A 161 19.31 -8.26 -13.90
CA PRO A 161 18.74 -9.19 -14.86
C PRO A 161 17.44 -9.82 -14.34
N SER A 162 16.64 -10.40 -15.23
CA SER A 162 15.33 -11.02 -14.88
C SER A 162 15.42 -12.19 -13.91
N THR A 163 16.60 -12.81 -13.78
CA THR A 163 16.87 -13.88 -12.82
C THR A 163 17.03 -13.39 -11.38
N THR A 164 17.21 -12.08 -11.15
CA THR A 164 17.26 -11.51 -9.81
C THR A 164 15.85 -11.21 -9.31
N THR A 165 15.36 -12.03 -8.37
CA THR A 165 13.99 -11.99 -7.85
C THR A 165 13.86 -11.48 -6.42
N ASP A 166 14.95 -11.40 -5.66
CA ASP A 166 14.91 -10.95 -4.25
C ASP A 166 15.12 -9.43 -4.09
N ILE A 167 15.27 -8.70 -5.20
CA ILE A 167 15.49 -7.25 -5.19
C ILE A 167 14.67 -6.59 -6.29
N LEU A 168 13.80 -5.65 -5.89
CA LEU A 168 13.24 -4.62 -6.77
C LEU A 168 13.51 -3.25 -6.15
N LYS A 169 14.10 -2.34 -6.94
CA LYS A 169 14.28 -0.95 -6.54
C LYS A 169 13.05 -0.14 -6.94
N VAL A 170 12.37 0.43 -5.95
CA VAL A 170 11.16 1.24 -6.08
C VAL A 170 11.56 2.69 -5.82
N ASN A 171 11.38 3.57 -6.81
CA ASN A 171 11.86 4.95 -6.75
C ASN A 171 10.79 5.95 -7.22
N PRO A 172 9.66 6.07 -6.49
CA PRO A 172 8.59 6.96 -6.89
C PRO A 172 8.99 8.42 -6.74
N ARG A 173 8.36 9.30 -7.51
CA ARG A 173 8.64 10.73 -7.54
C ARG A 173 7.37 11.53 -7.77
N PHE A 174 7.32 12.72 -7.21
CA PHE A 174 6.25 13.67 -7.46
C PHE A 174 6.79 15.07 -7.72
N THR A 175 6.03 15.87 -8.47
CA THR A 175 6.34 17.29 -8.71
C THR A 175 5.78 18.14 -7.58
N THR A 176 6.57 19.11 -7.11
CA THR A 176 6.20 19.96 -5.98
C THR A 176 5.48 21.24 -6.42
N ILE A 177 4.79 21.90 -5.47
CA ILE A 177 4.18 23.23 -5.68
C ILE A 177 5.18 24.25 -6.25
N GLY A 178 6.42 24.24 -5.77
CA GLY A 178 7.50 25.14 -6.22
C GLY A 178 8.11 24.81 -7.58
N GLY A 179 7.64 23.78 -8.28
CA GLY A 179 8.13 23.39 -9.61
C GLY A 179 9.33 22.44 -9.61
N GLY A 180 9.80 22.00 -8.43
CA GLY A 180 10.82 20.97 -8.28
C GLY A 180 10.22 19.56 -8.19
N SER A 181 10.98 18.62 -7.63
CA SER A 181 10.47 17.28 -7.33
C SER A 181 11.00 16.73 -6.02
N GLN A 182 10.24 15.79 -5.48
CA GLN A 182 10.61 14.96 -4.35
C GLN A 182 10.47 13.50 -4.80
N ASP A 183 11.31 12.61 -4.29
CA ASP A 183 11.30 11.19 -4.63
C ASP A 183 11.62 10.31 -3.43
N ASN A 184 11.21 9.05 -3.37
CA ASN A 184 11.66 8.12 -2.31
C ASN A 184 12.42 6.95 -2.93
N LEU A 185 13.13 6.17 -2.12
CA LEU A 185 13.87 4.99 -2.54
C LEU A 185 13.89 3.97 -1.41
N ASN A 186 13.85 2.69 -1.77
CA ASN A 186 14.22 1.62 -0.87
C ASN A 186 15.73 1.31 -0.91
N ALA A 187 16.50 1.97 -0.05
CA ALA A 187 17.92 1.68 0.10
C ALA A 187 18.14 0.33 0.81
N THR A 188 17.38 0.08 1.88
CA THR A 188 17.67 -1.02 2.83
C THR A 188 16.84 -2.29 2.61
N LEU A 189 15.52 -2.17 2.39
CA LEU A 189 14.62 -3.32 2.28
C LEU A 189 14.09 -3.45 0.85
N SER A 190 14.09 -4.65 0.28
CA SER A 190 13.57 -4.85 -1.08
C SER A 190 12.51 -5.95 -1.07
N PRO A 191 11.42 -5.80 -1.84
CA PRO A 191 10.46 -6.87 -1.97
C PRO A 191 10.98 -7.97 -2.90
N LYS A 192 10.39 -9.15 -2.73
CA LYS A 192 10.52 -10.23 -3.70
C LYS A 192 9.59 -9.98 -4.87
N ILE A 193 10.05 -10.33 -6.06
CA ILE A 193 9.33 -10.22 -7.32
C ILE A 193 9.53 -11.49 -8.15
N GLY A 194 8.81 -11.63 -9.26
CA GLY A 194 8.98 -12.74 -10.17
C GLY A 194 7.80 -12.93 -11.10
N ALA A 195 7.97 -13.76 -12.13
CA ALA A 195 6.92 -14.03 -13.12
C ALA A 195 5.65 -14.69 -12.53
N ALA A 196 5.76 -15.31 -11.35
CA ALA A 196 4.65 -15.95 -10.64
C ALA A 196 4.46 -15.39 -9.21
N VAL A 197 5.09 -14.25 -8.89
CA VAL A 197 5.03 -13.65 -7.55
C VAL A 197 4.28 -12.32 -7.65
N TRP A 198 3.15 -12.25 -6.95
CA TRP A 198 2.43 -11.00 -6.74
C TRP A 198 3.04 -10.24 -5.55
N THR A 199 3.42 -8.99 -5.79
CA THR A 199 3.96 -8.06 -4.80
C THR A 199 2.97 -6.93 -4.60
N HIS A 200 2.59 -6.66 -3.35
CA HIS A 200 1.71 -5.54 -3.04
C HIS A 200 2.54 -4.28 -2.84
N LEU A 201 2.41 -3.29 -3.72
CA LEU A 201 3.07 -1.99 -3.54
C LEU A 201 2.06 -0.94 -3.09
N VAL A 202 2.41 -0.20 -2.03
CA VAL A 202 1.60 0.91 -1.53
C VAL A 202 2.46 2.14 -1.29
N LEU A 203 2.02 3.28 -1.80
CA LEU A 203 2.62 4.58 -1.54
C LEU A 203 1.66 5.43 -0.74
N THR A 204 2.14 6.08 0.32
CA THR A 204 1.35 7.04 1.08
C THR A 204 2.03 8.40 1.11
N TYR A 205 1.26 9.46 0.92
CA TYR A 205 1.74 10.82 0.98
C TYR A 205 0.81 11.67 1.86
N ASP A 206 1.39 12.31 2.86
CA ASP A 206 0.73 13.26 3.75
C ASP A 206 1.07 14.69 3.33
N GLY A 207 0.10 15.40 2.75
CA GLY A 207 0.24 16.80 2.35
C GLY A 207 0.28 17.80 3.51
N THR A 208 0.01 17.39 4.74
CA THR A 208 0.16 18.23 5.94
C THR A 208 1.58 18.17 6.48
N THR A 209 2.16 16.96 6.57
CA THR A 209 3.49 16.75 7.17
C THR A 209 4.61 16.63 6.14
N GLY A 210 4.29 16.43 4.87
CA GLY A 210 5.27 16.14 3.81
C GLY A 210 5.88 14.74 3.91
N VAL A 211 5.26 13.83 4.66
CA VAL A 211 5.73 12.45 4.81
C VAL A 211 5.30 11.62 3.60
N PHE A 212 6.27 11.03 2.91
CA PHE A 212 6.09 10.18 1.74
C PHE A 212 6.66 8.78 2.01
N LYS A 213 5.80 7.79 2.33
CA LYS A 213 6.23 6.41 2.60
C LYS A 213 5.97 5.51 1.40
N MET A 214 6.69 4.40 1.36
CA MET A 214 6.51 3.33 0.39
C MET A 214 6.59 1.98 1.09
N TRP A 215 5.67 1.09 0.73
CA TRP A 215 5.47 -0.20 1.35
C TRP A 215 5.51 -1.29 0.29
N ALA A 216 6.03 -2.44 0.69
CA ALA A 216 5.85 -3.66 -0.07
C ALA A 216 5.45 -4.82 0.85
N ASP A 217 4.44 -5.57 0.44
CA ASP A 217 3.89 -6.73 1.16
C ASP A 217 3.55 -6.44 2.64
N GLY A 218 3.02 -5.23 2.90
CA GLY A 218 2.66 -4.77 4.25
C GLY A 218 3.84 -4.28 5.11
N VAL A 219 5.05 -4.15 4.55
CA VAL A 219 6.25 -3.66 5.24
C VAL A 219 6.71 -2.33 4.64
N ASN A 220 7.04 -1.34 5.49
CA ASN A 220 7.60 -0.07 5.03
C ASN A 220 9.02 -0.31 4.51
N ILE A 221 9.22 -0.06 3.22
CA ILE A 221 10.52 -0.23 2.55
C ILE A 221 11.19 1.12 2.24
N GLY A 222 10.52 2.24 2.51
CA GLY A 222 11.03 3.58 2.24
C GLY A 222 12.16 3.98 3.18
N SER A 223 13.30 4.40 2.63
CA SER A 223 14.48 4.79 3.41
C SER A 223 14.53 6.28 3.70
N TYR A 224 13.73 7.08 3.02
CA TYR A 224 13.77 8.52 3.11
C TYR A 224 12.32 9.00 3.15
N ASN A 225 11.68 9.09 4.31
CA ASN A 225 10.22 9.34 4.34
C ASN A 225 9.85 10.83 4.46
N ASN A 226 10.75 11.70 4.92
CA ASN A 226 10.45 13.12 5.09
C ASN A 226 10.81 13.91 3.81
N ARG A 227 9.84 14.59 3.19
CA ARG A 227 10.02 15.34 1.93
C ARG A 227 9.81 16.84 2.00
N GLY A 228 9.64 17.35 3.21
CA GLY A 228 9.50 18.78 3.48
C GLY A 228 8.11 19.30 3.19
N THR A 229 7.89 20.55 3.59
CA THR A 229 6.60 21.23 3.58
C THR A 229 6.65 22.49 2.70
N GLY A 230 5.54 23.25 2.65
CA GLY A 230 5.43 24.47 1.84
C GLY A 230 5.59 24.19 0.34
N ASN A 231 6.54 24.86 -0.31
CA ASN A 231 6.80 24.69 -1.74
C ASN A 231 7.32 23.30 -2.13
N ASN A 232 7.66 22.45 -1.16
CA ASN A 232 8.05 21.05 -1.39
C ASN A 232 6.87 20.08 -1.39
N LEU A 233 5.66 20.53 -1.04
CA LEU A 233 4.49 19.66 -1.03
C LEU A 233 4.08 19.22 -2.44
N PHE A 234 3.42 18.06 -2.54
CA PHE A 234 2.86 17.53 -3.77
C PHE A 234 1.90 18.51 -4.44
N LYS A 235 1.89 18.51 -5.77
CA LYS A 235 0.87 19.18 -6.57
C LYS A 235 0.36 18.28 -7.70
N SER A 236 -0.94 18.02 -7.69
CA SER A 236 -1.64 17.38 -8.81
C SER A 236 -2.01 18.44 -9.86
N TYR A 237 -1.10 18.71 -10.80
CA TYR A 237 -1.26 19.72 -11.83
C TYR A 237 -2.39 19.34 -12.79
N GLU A 238 -3.13 20.35 -13.23
CA GLU A 238 -4.24 20.21 -14.16
C GLU A 238 -3.93 20.92 -15.49
N PRO A 239 -4.38 20.37 -16.64
CA PRO A 239 -5.00 19.06 -16.78
C PRO A 239 -4.00 17.93 -16.49
N GLY A 240 -4.50 16.85 -15.90
CA GLY A 240 -3.80 15.63 -15.58
C GLY A 240 -4.39 14.46 -16.37
N GLU A 241 -3.53 13.52 -16.73
CA GLU A 241 -3.87 12.30 -17.46
C GLU A 241 -3.40 11.09 -16.66
N ILE A 242 -3.95 9.90 -16.91
CA ILE A 242 -3.53 8.67 -16.24
C ILE A 242 -2.88 7.72 -17.23
N ILE A 243 -1.72 7.18 -16.87
CA ILE A 243 -1.04 6.12 -17.62
C ILE A 243 -0.74 4.97 -16.68
N ILE A 244 -1.11 3.76 -17.08
CA ILE A 244 -0.83 2.51 -16.38
C ILE A 244 0.13 1.69 -17.24
N GLY A 245 1.26 1.28 -16.67
CA GLY A 245 2.27 0.46 -17.35
C GLY A 245 3.14 1.18 -18.39
N GLY A 246 3.06 2.51 -18.50
CA GLY A 246 3.89 3.30 -19.41
C GLY A 246 4.25 4.67 -18.81
N CYS A 247 4.95 5.49 -19.59
CA CYS A 247 5.15 6.91 -19.28
C CYS A 247 4.74 7.80 -20.46
N TYR A 248 4.66 9.11 -20.24
CA TYR A 248 4.20 10.07 -21.26
C TYR A 248 4.89 9.89 -22.63
N ASN A 249 6.21 9.68 -22.66
CA ASN A 249 6.95 9.49 -23.91
C ASN A 249 6.60 8.21 -24.69
N THR A 250 6.10 7.18 -24.00
CA THR A 250 5.75 5.88 -24.60
C THR A 250 4.35 5.83 -25.20
N ILE A 251 3.54 6.86 -24.96
CA ILE A 251 2.21 6.98 -25.54
C ILE A 251 2.32 7.54 -26.98
N PRO A 252 1.73 6.89 -28.00
CA PRO A 252 1.78 7.38 -29.37
C PRO A 252 1.33 8.83 -29.50
N GLY A 253 2.14 9.66 -30.17
CA GLY A 253 1.87 11.09 -30.38
C GLY A 253 2.18 12.01 -29.19
N LYS A 254 2.75 11.49 -28.09
CA LYS A 254 3.03 12.25 -26.87
C LYS A 254 4.51 12.33 -26.47
N THR A 255 5.41 11.86 -27.33
CA THR A 255 6.85 11.98 -27.08
C THR A 255 7.27 13.45 -27.00
N VAL A 256 7.78 13.88 -25.84
CA VAL A 256 8.19 15.26 -25.55
C VAL A 256 9.68 15.41 -25.30
N SER A 257 10.41 14.30 -25.24
CA SER A 257 11.88 14.29 -25.15
C SER A 257 12.45 13.04 -25.81
N THR A 258 13.78 13.03 -26.00
CA THR A 258 14.54 11.86 -26.48
C THR A 258 14.86 10.85 -25.36
N ASP A 259 14.32 11.05 -24.15
CA ASP A 259 14.54 10.14 -23.03
C ASP A 259 13.84 8.80 -23.29
N VAL A 260 14.66 7.76 -23.45
CA VAL A 260 14.28 6.36 -23.66
C VAL A 260 14.64 5.48 -22.47
N SER A 261 14.80 6.04 -21.27
CA SER A 261 15.17 5.30 -20.06
C SER A 261 14.03 4.44 -19.51
N PHE A 262 12.79 4.71 -19.92
CA PHE A 262 11.60 3.92 -19.62
C PHE A 262 11.11 3.16 -20.85
N ALA A 263 10.49 2.01 -20.61
CA ALA A 263 9.73 1.29 -21.62
C ALA A 263 8.35 0.92 -21.06
N ASN A 264 7.43 0.60 -21.96
CA ASN A 264 6.15 0.01 -21.59
C ASN A 264 6.35 -1.30 -20.83
N MET A 265 5.44 -1.57 -19.91
CA MET A 265 5.56 -2.65 -18.94
C MET A 265 5.38 -4.02 -19.62
N THR A 266 6.23 -4.95 -19.21
CA THR A 266 6.00 -6.38 -19.38
C THR A 266 5.81 -7.00 -18.01
N GLY A 267 4.59 -7.45 -17.73
CA GLY A 267 4.19 -7.93 -16.41
C GLY A 267 2.68 -7.91 -16.25
N SER A 268 2.20 -8.12 -15.04
CA SER A 268 0.78 -8.06 -14.69
C SER A 268 0.56 -7.01 -13.59
N ILE A 269 -0.55 -6.29 -13.66
CA ILE A 269 -0.99 -5.37 -12.61
C ILE A 269 -2.41 -5.75 -12.22
N ASP A 270 -2.71 -5.62 -10.94
CA ASP A 270 -4.04 -5.87 -10.44
C ASP A 270 -4.43 -4.86 -9.35
N GLU A 271 -5.74 -4.69 -9.15
CA GLU A 271 -6.29 -4.11 -7.93
C GLU A 271 -5.74 -2.70 -7.58
N ILE A 272 -5.62 -1.80 -8.58
CA ILE A 272 -5.11 -0.43 -8.38
C ILE A 272 -6.16 0.38 -7.64
N ARG A 273 -5.85 0.82 -6.42
CA ARG A 273 -6.71 1.65 -5.57
C ARG A 273 -6.05 2.99 -5.27
N VAL A 274 -6.82 4.06 -5.37
CA VAL A 274 -6.40 5.41 -4.96
C VAL A 274 -7.33 5.91 -3.88
N TYR A 275 -6.77 6.21 -2.71
CA TYR A 275 -7.44 6.85 -1.61
C TYR A 275 -7.03 8.31 -1.51
N ASN A 276 -7.97 9.20 -1.25
CA ASN A 276 -7.71 10.63 -0.99
C ASN A 276 -7.33 10.93 0.47
N THR A 277 -6.75 9.94 1.15
CA THR A 277 -6.24 10.05 2.51
C THR A 277 -5.02 9.15 2.71
N VAL A 278 -4.26 9.42 3.77
CA VAL A 278 -3.18 8.54 4.21
C VAL A 278 -3.80 7.40 5.00
N LEU A 279 -3.69 6.17 4.49
CA LEU A 279 -4.08 4.99 5.26
C LEU A 279 -3.07 4.76 6.39
N PRO A 280 -3.54 4.56 7.63
CA PRO A 280 -2.66 4.13 8.71
C PRO A 280 -2.05 2.76 8.44
N ASP A 281 -0.85 2.53 8.98
CA ASP A 281 -0.02 1.35 8.73
C ASP A 281 -0.76 0.01 8.93
N ALA A 282 -1.70 -0.08 9.89
CA ALA A 282 -2.50 -1.28 10.13
C ALA A 282 -3.44 -1.62 8.95
N HIS A 283 -4.01 -0.60 8.29
CA HIS A 283 -4.91 -0.80 7.16
C HIS A 283 -4.17 -1.13 5.87
N ILE A 284 -2.92 -0.67 5.73
CA ILE A 284 -2.03 -1.11 4.65
C ILE A 284 -1.74 -2.61 4.79
N LYS A 285 -1.47 -3.08 6.01
CA LYS A 285 -1.29 -4.52 6.30
C LYS A 285 -2.57 -5.31 6.03
N ALA A 286 -3.73 -4.77 6.42
CA ALA A 286 -5.02 -5.39 6.11
C ALA A 286 -5.22 -5.55 4.60
N LEU A 287 -4.99 -4.50 3.79
CA LEU A 287 -5.07 -4.59 2.32
C LEU A 287 -4.19 -5.69 1.75
N ASN A 288 -2.95 -5.81 2.22
CA ASN A 288 -2.04 -6.88 1.81
C ASN A 288 -2.59 -8.26 2.17
N ASN A 289 -3.02 -8.46 3.42
CA ASN A 289 -3.46 -9.77 3.91
C ASN A 289 -4.78 -10.21 3.27
N LEU A 290 -5.71 -9.27 3.05
CA LEU A 290 -6.95 -9.50 2.31
C LEU A 290 -6.66 -9.88 0.85
N GLY A 291 -5.77 -9.14 0.18
CA GLY A 291 -5.35 -9.47 -1.19
C GLY A 291 -4.70 -10.84 -1.30
N LYS A 292 -3.82 -11.23 -0.36
CA LYS A 292 -3.26 -12.60 -0.31
C LYS A 292 -4.34 -13.69 -0.14
N ALA A 293 -5.48 -13.34 0.44
CA ALA A 293 -6.61 -14.23 0.61
C ALA A 293 -7.65 -14.13 -0.53
N GLY A 294 -7.42 -13.27 -1.53
CA GLY A 294 -8.35 -13.02 -2.63
C GLY A 294 -9.66 -12.35 -2.19
N LYS A 295 -9.65 -11.56 -1.12
CA LYS A 295 -10.82 -10.94 -0.50
C LYS A 295 -10.92 -9.45 -0.77
#